data_AF-A0AAV0QH10-F1
#
_entry.id   AF-A0AAV0QH10-F1
#
_cell.length_a   1.000
_cell.length_b   1.000
_cell.length_c   1.000
_cell.angle_alpha   90.00
_cell.angle_beta   90.00
_cell.angle_gamma   90.00
#
_symmetry.space_group_name_H-M   'P 1'
#
loop_
_entity.id
_entity.type
_entity.pdbx_description
1 polymer ?
#
loop_
_entity_poly.entity_id
_entity_poly.type
_entity_poly.pdbx_seq_one_letter_code
_entity_poly.pdbx_strand_id
1 'polypeptide(L)'
;MGINYGQIANNLPSPSKVVGLLQSLNVSKVKLYDADPNVLLAFANTNVEFIIGIGNEYLQSVPDAAKAQAWIETHVKPYIGRTKITCITVGNEVVAGNDTQLVNNLVPAMQSSYPPSAGSFRPDLAEVIQPLLSFHSQTGYPFLINAYPFFAYKGSPGEVSLDYALFGSNNQGMTDPVTNLHYDNMLYAQVDAVYTAIKAMGHSNIEVKVSETGWPSKGDADEVGATPQNAGLYNGNLFKRVQARQGTPAKPSVPIDVHVFALFNENMKPGPASERNYGLFYPDGSPVYNIGFHGANYLPEDTDIAYTSASGINVSLSILFLHFLITFVKKVKLFVELLYIVSLCRVFHCSV
;
A
#
# COMPACT_ATOMS: atom_id res chain seq x y z
N MET A 1 10.67 0.11 -4.88
CA MET A 1 9.48 -0.72 -4.65
C MET A 1 9.39 -0.95 -3.15
N GLY A 2 8.24 -0.65 -2.54
CA GLY A 2 7.97 -1.02 -1.15
C GLY A 2 7.33 -2.40 -1.04
N ILE A 3 7.22 -2.92 0.17
CA ILE A 3 6.57 -4.22 0.43
C ILE A 3 5.60 -4.08 1.61
N ASN A 4 4.42 -4.67 1.49
CA ASN A 4 3.49 -4.81 2.60
C ASN A 4 3.95 -5.94 3.52
N TYR A 5 4.15 -5.65 4.80
CA TYR A 5 4.46 -6.66 5.81
C TYR A 5 3.20 -6.98 6.60
N GLY A 6 2.41 -7.91 6.07
CA GLY A 6 1.24 -8.48 6.74
C GLY A 6 1.65 -9.47 7.84
N GLN A 7 0.88 -9.49 8.92
CA GLN A 7 1.17 -10.26 10.14
C GLN A 7 0.03 -11.23 10.54
N ILE A 8 -0.93 -11.49 9.66
CA ILE A 8 -2.05 -12.41 9.95
C ILE A 8 -1.59 -13.87 9.72
N ALA A 9 -0.66 -14.32 10.56
CA ALA A 9 -0.10 -15.67 10.56
C ALA A 9 0.53 -16.05 11.91
N ASN A 10 0.66 -17.35 12.16
CA ASN A 10 1.24 -17.89 13.41
C ASN A 10 2.63 -18.53 13.23
N ASN A 11 3.22 -18.42 12.04
CA ASN A 11 4.48 -19.08 11.68
C ASN A 11 5.51 -18.12 11.07
N LEU A 12 5.30 -16.81 11.17
CA LEU A 12 6.20 -15.79 10.64
C LEU A 12 7.52 -15.73 11.42
N PRO A 13 8.63 -15.35 10.76
CA PRO A 13 9.89 -15.13 11.44
C PRO A 13 9.81 -13.90 12.35
N SER A 14 10.73 -13.81 13.32
CA SER A 14 10.81 -12.65 14.22
C SER A 14 11.09 -11.36 13.43
N PRO A 15 10.63 -10.18 13.91
CA PRO A 15 10.90 -8.92 13.24
C PRO A 15 12.38 -8.65 12.97
N SER A 16 13.29 -9.08 13.85
CA SER A 16 14.75 -8.97 13.64
C SER A 16 15.24 -9.79 12.43
N LYS A 17 14.71 -11.00 12.21
CA LYS A 17 15.02 -11.80 11.01
C LYS A 17 14.46 -11.13 9.75
N VAL A 18 13.29 -10.50 9.86
CA VAL A 18 12.68 -9.74 8.77
C VAL A 18 13.51 -8.51 8.40
N VAL A 19 14.12 -7.81 9.36
CA VAL A 19 15.09 -6.73 9.06
C VAL A 19 16.22 -7.25 8.18
N GLY A 20 16.85 -8.38 8.56
CA GLY A 20 17.94 -8.98 7.79
C GLY A 20 17.52 -9.38 6.38
N LEU A 21 16.32 -9.95 6.23
CA LEU A 21 15.75 -10.27 4.93
C LEU A 21 15.54 -9.01 4.07
N LEU A 22 14.88 -7.97 4.60
CA LEU A 22 14.61 -6.77 3.80
C LEU A 22 15.90 -6.02 3.41
N GLN A 23 16.91 -6.04 4.27
CA GLN A 23 18.24 -5.51 3.95
C GLN A 23 18.91 -6.29 2.82
N SER A 24 18.83 -7.63 2.81
CA SER A 24 19.43 -8.44 1.72
C SER A 24 18.75 -8.20 0.36
N LEU A 25 17.48 -7.77 0.38
CA LEU A 25 16.69 -7.43 -0.80
C LEU A 25 16.82 -5.96 -1.22
N ASN A 26 17.58 -5.14 -0.48
CA ASN A 26 17.66 -3.68 -0.65
C ASN A 26 16.29 -2.99 -0.62
N VAL A 27 15.36 -3.51 0.18
CA VAL A 27 14.02 -2.93 0.37
C VAL A 27 14.13 -1.79 1.39
N SER A 28 13.71 -0.59 0.97
CA SER A 28 13.80 0.64 1.76
C SER A 28 12.44 1.20 2.19
N LYS A 29 11.34 0.55 1.80
CA LYS A 29 9.97 0.98 2.15
C LYS A 29 9.12 -0.21 2.57
N VAL A 30 8.44 -0.09 3.70
CA VAL A 30 7.55 -1.10 4.27
C VAL A 30 6.21 -0.46 4.63
N LYS A 31 5.11 -1.14 4.32
CA LYS A 31 3.78 -0.78 4.84
C LYS A 31 3.33 -1.83 5.87
N LEU A 32 3.02 -1.37 7.08
CA LEU A 32 2.30 -2.10 8.11
C LEU A 32 0.82 -1.69 8.10
N TYR A 33 -0.04 -2.62 8.53
CA TYR A 33 -1.49 -2.41 8.67
C TYR A 33 -1.88 -1.87 10.04
N ASP A 34 -0.93 -1.86 10.96
CA ASP A 34 -1.03 -1.37 12.33
C ASP A 34 0.22 -0.53 12.67
N ALA A 35 0.46 -0.36 13.96
CA ALA A 35 1.69 0.20 14.52
C ALA A 35 2.35 -0.77 15.51
N ASP A 36 2.63 -2.02 15.08
CA ASP A 36 3.24 -3.05 15.94
C ASP A 36 4.56 -2.54 16.58
N PRO A 37 4.61 -2.42 17.92
CA PRO A 37 5.79 -1.95 18.63
C PRO A 37 7.02 -2.83 18.40
N ASN A 38 6.84 -4.15 18.27
CA ASN A 38 7.96 -5.08 18.09
C ASN A 38 8.63 -4.89 16.73
N VAL A 39 7.82 -4.66 15.69
CA VAL A 39 8.34 -4.36 14.36
C VAL A 39 9.00 -2.98 14.34
N LEU A 40 8.33 -1.94 14.83
CA LEU A 40 8.88 -0.58 14.82
C LEU A 40 10.18 -0.46 15.62
N LEU A 41 10.35 -1.22 16.71
CA LEU A 41 11.60 -1.30 17.47
C LEU A 41 12.69 -2.05 16.72
N ALA A 42 12.38 -3.21 16.12
CA ALA A 42 13.35 -4.01 15.39
C ALA A 42 13.96 -3.23 14.20
N PHE A 43 13.18 -2.36 13.57
CA PHE A 43 13.61 -1.53 12.44
C PHE A 43 14.27 -0.20 12.84
N ALA A 44 14.51 0.05 14.12
CA ALA A 44 15.20 1.25 14.58
C ALA A 44 16.59 1.39 13.91
N ASN A 45 16.89 2.59 13.41
CA ASN A 45 18.15 2.96 12.76
C ASN A 45 18.48 2.19 11.46
N THR A 46 17.51 1.50 10.84
CA THR A 46 17.69 0.78 9.56
C THR A 46 17.53 1.67 8.32
N ASN A 47 17.08 2.92 8.49
CA ASN A 47 16.65 3.85 7.43
C ASN A 47 15.46 3.38 6.56
N VAL A 48 14.87 2.21 6.85
CA VAL A 48 13.64 1.75 6.19
C VAL A 48 12.50 2.71 6.51
N GLU A 49 11.83 3.19 5.47
CA GLU A 49 10.65 4.04 5.56
C GLU A 49 9.42 3.20 5.85
N PHE A 50 8.64 3.61 6.85
CA PHE A 50 7.38 2.98 7.21
C PHE A 50 6.18 3.82 6.80
N ILE A 51 5.22 3.15 6.18
CA ILE A 51 3.80 3.50 6.23
C ILE A 51 3.20 2.63 7.33
N ILE A 52 2.48 3.22 8.28
CA ILE A 52 1.78 2.48 9.35
C ILE A 52 0.28 2.74 9.28
N GLY A 53 -0.52 1.78 9.75
CA GLY A 53 -1.97 1.88 9.77
C GLY A 53 -2.53 2.23 11.14
N ILE A 54 -3.56 3.07 11.16
CA ILE A 54 -4.51 3.09 12.27
C ILE A 54 -5.49 1.94 12.03
N GLY A 55 -5.51 0.98 12.94
CA GLY A 55 -6.42 -0.16 12.89
C GLY A 55 -7.89 0.25 12.86
N ASN A 56 -8.73 -0.56 12.23
CA ASN A 56 -10.13 -0.23 12.01
C ASN A 56 -10.92 -0.05 13.32
N GLU A 57 -10.48 -0.71 14.39
CA GLU A 57 -11.00 -0.59 15.75
C GLU A 57 -10.90 0.84 16.31
N TYR A 58 -9.99 1.67 15.80
CA TYR A 58 -9.82 3.04 16.26
C TYR A 58 -10.65 4.05 15.48
N LEU A 59 -11.25 3.69 14.35
CA LEU A 59 -11.84 4.65 13.40
C LEU A 59 -13.01 5.46 13.94
N GLN A 60 -13.81 4.87 14.83
CA GLN A 60 -14.89 5.62 15.49
C GLN A 60 -14.35 6.61 16.53
N SER A 61 -13.11 6.39 16.99
CA SER A 61 -12.48 7.17 18.05
C SER A 61 -11.55 8.26 17.51
N VAL A 62 -10.90 8.04 16.36
CA VAL A 62 -9.91 8.97 15.81
C VAL A 62 -10.48 10.34 15.41
N PRO A 63 -11.77 10.50 15.03
CA PRO A 63 -12.35 11.83 14.84
C PRO A 63 -12.30 12.73 16.09
N ASP A 64 -12.16 12.14 17.28
CA ASP A 64 -11.90 12.88 18.51
C ASP A 64 -10.42 13.27 18.60
N ALA A 65 -10.20 14.58 18.67
CA ALA A 65 -8.88 15.20 18.77
C ALA A 65 -7.98 14.63 19.87
N ALA A 66 -8.53 14.45 21.07
CA ALA A 66 -7.77 13.97 22.21
C ALA A 66 -7.43 12.49 22.04
N LYS A 67 -8.35 11.69 21.47
CA LYS A 67 -8.10 10.27 21.20
C LYS A 67 -7.10 10.06 20.08
N ALA A 68 -7.16 10.85 19.00
CA ALA A 68 -6.15 10.85 17.95
C ALA A 68 -4.77 11.24 18.49
N GLN A 69 -4.69 12.28 19.32
CA GLN A 69 -3.44 12.67 19.96
C GLN A 69 -2.91 11.57 20.88
N ALA A 70 -3.76 10.95 21.70
CA ALA A 70 -3.37 9.85 22.57
C ALA A 70 -2.85 8.64 21.78
N TRP A 71 -3.47 8.34 20.63
CA TRP A 71 -2.99 7.29 19.72
C TRP A 71 -1.59 7.61 19.19
N ILE A 72 -1.34 8.84 18.73
CA ILE A 72 -0.01 9.27 18.27
C ILE A 72 1.04 9.21 19.39
N GLU A 73 0.69 9.67 20.59
CA GLU A 73 1.59 9.64 21.75
C GLU A 73 1.97 8.21 22.17
N THR A 74 1.05 7.27 22.00
CA THR A 74 1.24 5.86 22.40
C THR A 74 1.93 5.04 21.31
N HIS A 75 1.50 5.18 20.05
CA HIS A 75 1.87 4.27 18.96
C HIS A 75 2.92 4.83 18.00
N VAL A 76 3.19 6.14 18.02
CA VAL A 76 4.10 6.78 17.05
C VAL A 76 5.27 7.45 17.76
N LYS A 77 4.98 8.32 18.72
CA LYS A 77 5.97 9.14 19.44
C LYS A 77 7.18 8.35 20.00
N PRO A 78 7.03 7.12 20.54
CA PRO A 78 8.17 6.35 21.07
C PRO A 78 9.23 5.95 20.01
N TYR A 79 8.86 5.98 18.73
CA TYR A 79 9.70 5.51 17.63
C TYR A 79 10.28 6.66 16.78
N ILE A 80 9.69 7.85 16.88
CA ILE A 80 10.17 9.04 16.17
C ILE A 80 11.62 9.34 16.58
N GLY A 81 12.49 9.52 15.58
CA GLY A 81 13.92 9.76 15.74
C GLY A 81 14.79 8.50 15.60
N ARG A 82 14.21 7.31 15.66
CA ARG A 82 14.91 6.03 15.43
C ARG A 82 14.33 5.25 14.26
N THR A 83 13.01 5.24 14.11
CA THR A 83 12.30 4.54 13.03
C THR A 83 11.68 5.58 12.10
N LYS A 84 11.89 5.43 10.79
CA LYS A 84 11.50 6.43 9.79
C LYS A 84 10.05 6.25 9.37
N ILE A 85 9.12 6.65 10.23
CA ILE A 85 7.69 6.68 9.90
C ILE A 85 7.42 7.89 8.98
N THR A 86 6.97 7.62 7.76
CA THR A 86 6.77 8.64 6.70
C THR A 86 5.31 8.91 6.38
N CYS A 87 4.42 7.97 6.70
CA CYS A 87 2.99 8.07 6.45
C CYS A 87 2.21 7.27 7.50
N ILE A 88 1.03 7.77 7.85
CA ILE A 88 0.03 7.08 8.67
C ILE A 88 -1.23 6.98 7.82
N THR A 89 -1.69 5.76 7.55
CA THR A 89 -2.98 5.53 6.88
C THR A 89 -4.08 5.43 7.93
N VAL A 90 -5.13 6.23 7.79
CA VAL A 90 -6.30 6.15 8.65
C VAL A 90 -7.24 5.11 8.07
N GLY A 91 -7.26 3.91 8.65
CA GLY A 91 -8.11 2.81 8.24
C GLY A 91 -7.64 2.01 7.03
N ASN A 92 -8.15 0.79 6.92
CA ASN A 92 -7.96 -0.12 5.79
C ASN A 92 -9.31 -0.58 5.23
N GLU A 93 -9.61 -0.22 3.99
CA GLU A 93 -10.84 -0.60 3.27
C GLU A 93 -12.15 -0.19 3.98
N VAL A 94 -12.17 1.02 4.57
CA VAL A 94 -13.22 1.48 5.48
C VAL A 94 -14.31 2.33 4.80
N VAL A 95 -14.86 1.88 3.69
CA VAL A 95 -16.16 2.42 3.30
C VAL A 95 -17.20 1.72 4.18
N ALA A 96 -17.22 2.06 5.48
CA ALA A 96 -18.00 1.38 6.52
C ALA A 96 -18.37 2.34 7.69
N GLY A 97 -19.52 3.01 7.55
CA GLY A 97 -20.34 3.41 8.70
C GLY A 97 -21.07 2.20 9.34
N ASN A 98 -21.99 2.43 10.29
CA ASN A 98 -22.54 1.40 11.18
C ASN A 98 -23.65 0.50 10.59
N ASP A 99 -23.49 0.00 9.36
CA ASP A 99 -24.49 -0.83 8.71
C ASP A 99 -23.94 -2.25 8.46
N THR A 100 -24.64 -3.28 8.93
CA THR A 100 -24.32 -4.70 8.67
C THR A 100 -24.42 -5.06 7.18
N GLN A 101 -24.91 -4.15 6.33
CA GLN A 101 -24.75 -4.20 4.88
C GLN A 101 -23.32 -3.85 4.40
N LEU A 102 -22.46 -3.20 5.20
CA LEU A 102 -21.15 -2.74 4.76
C LEU A 102 -20.09 -3.85 4.66
N VAL A 103 -20.36 -5.02 5.26
CA VAL A 103 -19.62 -6.26 4.99
C VAL A 103 -19.85 -6.75 3.55
N ASN A 104 -20.98 -6.39 2.93
CA ASN A 104 -21.25 -6.61 1.51
C ASN A 104 -20.76 -5.42 0.63
N ASN A 105 -20.23 -4.35 1.25
CA ASN A 105 -19.79 -3.10 0.60
C ASN A 105 -18.28 -2.83 0.68
N LEU A 106 -17.43 -3.86 0.68
CA LEU A 106 -16.06 -3.76 0.13
C LEU A 106 -16.08 -3.51 -1.39
N VAL A 107 -17.04 -2.69 -1.84
CA VAL A 107 -17.34 -2.38 -3.23
C VAL A 107 -16.26 -1.42 -3.74
N PRO A 108 -15.82 -1.56 -5.00
CA PRO A 108 -14.94 -0.59 -5.62
C PRO A 108 -15.39 0.86 -5.40
N ALA A 109 -14.45 1.74 -5.03
CA ALA A 109 -14.75 3.16 -4.90
C ALA A 109 -15.01 3.82 -6.27
N MET A 110 -14.52 3.20 -7.33
CA MET A 110 -14.66 3.65 -8.72
C MET A 110 -15.99 3.15 -9.30
N GLN A 111 -16.76 4.05 -9.92
CA GLN A 111 -17.93 3.71 -10.73
C GLN A 111 -17.53 3.23 -12.12
N SER A 112 -16.52 3.88 -12.70
CA SER A 112 -15.98 3.54 -14.01
C SER A 112 -14.48 3.70 -13.97
N SER A 113 -13.77 2.74 -14.55
CA SER A 113 -12.30 2.77 -14.68
C SER A 113 -11.82 2.42 -16.09
N TYR A 114 -12.75 2.13 -17.01
CA TYR A 114 -12.47 1.81 -18.39
C TYR A 114 -13.38 2.62 -19.34
N PRO A 115 -12.82 3.22 -20.40
CA PRO A 115 -11.38 3.48 -20.55
C PRO A 115 -10.88 4.39 -19.40
N PRO A 116 -9.55 4.49 -19.15
CA PRO A 116 -9.02 5.31 -18.06
C PRO A 116 -9.53 6.76 -18.05
N SER A 117 -9.76 7.36 -19.22
CA SER A 117 -10.35 8.69 -19.36
C SER A 117 -11.79 8.84 -18.86
N ALA A 118 -12.50 7.73 -18.64
CA ALA A 118 -13.84 7.69 -18.05
C ALA A 118 -13.81 7.47 -16.53
N GLY A 119 -12.62 7.45 -15.94
CA GLY A 119 -12.38 7.30 -14.51
C GLY A 119 -13.30 8.21 -13.67
N SER A 120 -14.15 7.61 -12.84
CA SER A 120 -15.04 8.34 -11.93
C SER A 120 -15.26 7.56 -10.64
N PHE A 121 -15.38 8.28 -9.52
CA PHE A 121 -15.80 7.69 -8.26
C PHE A 121 -17.31 7.44 -8.26
N ARG A 122 -17.75 6.48 -7.44
CA ARG A 122 -19.16 6.21 -7.18
C ARG A 122 -19.86 7.45 -6.64
N PRO A 123 -20.98 7.90 -7.25
CA PRO A 123 -21.68 9.09 -6.79
C PRO A 123 -22.15 9.02 -5.34
N ASP A 124 -22.53 7.84 -4.85
CA ASP A 124 -22.96 7.66 -3.45
C ASP A 124 -21.81 7.79 -2.43
N LEU A 125 -20.56 7.77 -2.90
CA LEU A 125 -19.37 8.02 -2.07
C LEU A 125 -18.88 9.47 -2.18
N ALA A 126 -19.51 10.33 -2.99
CA ALA A 126 -19.03 11.69 -3.24
C ALA A 126 -18.95 12.55 -1.97
N GLU A 127 -19.92 12.43 -1.07
CA GLU A 127 -19.93 13.14 0.23
C GLU A 127 -18.75 12.76 1.12
N VAL A 128 -18.21 11.55 0.93
CA VAL A 128 -17.08 11.02 1.68
C VAL A 128 -15.75 11.33 0.96
N ILE A 129 -15.71 11.21 -0.36
CA ILE A 129 -14.49 11.37 -1.16
C ILE A 129 -14.13 12.85 -1.41
N GLN A 130 -15.10 13.75 -1.57
CA GLN A 130 -14.80 15.17 -1.81
C GLN A 130 -13.98 15.83 -0.68
N PRO A 131 -14.35 15.69 0.61
CA PRO A 131 -13.53 16.24 1.71
C PRO A 131 -12.17 15.56 1.83
N LEU A 132 -12.07 14.25 1.56
CA LEU A 132 -10.79 13.53 1.48
C LEU A 132 -9.84 14.17 0.46
N LEU A 133 -10.32 14.32 -0.77
CA LEU A 133 -9.50 14.89 -1.85
C LEU A 133 -9.14 16.34 -1.55
N SER A 134 -10.05 17.10 -0.95
CA SER A 134 -9.76 18.46 -0.48
C SER A 134 -8.61 18.48 0.54
N PHE A 135 -8.62 17.56 1.49
CA PHE A 135 -7.53 17.39 2.46
C PHE A 135 -6.20 17.04 1.79
N HIS A 136 -6.18 16.06 0.89
CA HIS A 136 -4.98 15.66 0.14
C HIS A 136 -4.43 16.82 -0.70
N SER A 137 -5.31 17.56 -1.37
CA SER A 137 -4.96 18.74 -2.17
C SER A 137 -4.35 19.86 -1.33
N GLN A 138 -4.89 20.11 -0.13
CA GLN A 138 -4.41 21.18 0.77
C GLN A 138 -3.10 20.83 1.45
N THR A 139 -2.92 19.56 1.81
CA THR A 139 -1.75 19.10 2.58
C THR A 139 -0.58 18.67 1.71
N GLY A 140 -0.83 18.32 0.44
CA GLY A 140 0.15 17.75 -0.48
C GLY A 140 0.49 16.29 -0.20
N TYR A 141 -0.25 15.61 0.69
CA TYR A 141 -0.07 14.17 0.92
C TYR A 141 -0.71 13.35 -0.21
N PRO A 142 -0.08 12.24 -0.63
CA PRO A 142 -0.60 11.41 -1.71
C PRO A 142 -1.90 10.71 -1.32
N PHE A 143 -2.74 10.44 -2.31
CA PHE A 143 -3.90 9.56 -2.21
C PHE A 143 -3.45 8.12 -2.46
N LEU A 144 -3.69 7.24 -1.48
CA LEU A 144 -3.23 5.86 -1.54
C LEU A 144 -4.34 4.94 -2.06
N ILE A 145 -3.98 4.07 -3.01
CA ILE A 145 -4.91 3.10 -3.60
C ILE A 145 -4.40 1.66 -3.51
N ASN A 146 -5.35 0.75 -3.35
CA ASN A 146 -5.12 -0.67 -3.54
C ASN A 146 -5.59 -1.04 -4.95
N ALA A 147 -4.65 -1.45 -5.82
CA ALA A 147 -4.91 -1.68 -7.24
C ALA A 147 -4.40 -3.06 -7.65
N TYR A 148 -5.30 -3.91 -8.14
CA TYR A 148 -5.03 -5.33 -8.35
C TYR A 148 -5.57 -5.79 -9.72
N PRO A 149 -4.71 -5.82 -10.76
CA PRO A 149 -5.06 -6.41 -12.06
C PRO A 149 -5.54 -7.86 -11.96
N PHE A 150 -5.04 -8.63 -10.98
CA PHE A 150 -5.47 -10.01 -10.73
C PHE A 150 -6.99 -10.16 -10.67
N PHE A 151 -7.69 -9.28 -9.95
CA PHE A 151 -9.12 -9.44 -9.76
C PHE A 151 -9.94 -9.09 -11.01
N ALA A 152 -9.45 -8.17 -11.86
CA ALA A 152 -10.06 -7.93 -13.16
C ALA A 152 -9.91 -9.16 -14.07
N TYR A 153 -8.72 -9.76 -14.10
CA TYR A 153 -8.49 -11.01 -14.84
C TYR A 153 -9.34 -12.17 -14.30
N LYS A 154 -9.34 -12.39 -12.99
CA LYS A 154 -10.16 -13.44 -12.33
C LYS A 154 -11.64 -13.27 -12.67
N GLY A 155 -12.15 -12.04 -12.68
CA GLY A 155 -13.56 -11.74 -12.93
C GLY A 155 -14.01 -12.02 -14.37
N SER A 156 -13.15 -11.71 -15.36
CA SER A 156 -13.47 -11.84 -16.78
C SER A 156 -12.29 -12.39 -17.61
N PRO A 157 -11.83 -13.63 -17.39
CA PRO A 157 -10.59 -14.16 -18.01
C PRO A 157 -10.69 -14.33 -19.54
N GLY A 158 -11.89 -14.30 -20.11
CA GLY A 158 -12.12 -14.32 -21.56
C GLY A 158 -12.09 -12.94 -22.23
N GLU A 159 -12.20 -11.86 -21.46
CA GLU A 159 -12.23 -10.47 -21.94
C GLU A 159 -10.96 -9.71 -21.55
N VAL A 160 -10.46 -9.96 -20.34
CA VAL A 160 -9.22 -9.39 -19.85
C VAL A 160 -8.05 -10.27 -20.29
N SER A 161 -7.21 -9.74 -21.17
CA SER A 161 -5.94 -10.38 -21.55
C SER A 161 -5.05 -10.60 -20.33
N LEU A 162 -4.60 -11.84 -20.13
CA LEU A 162 -3.65 -12.18 -19.08
C LEU A 162 -2.32 -11.42 -19.26
N ASP A 163 -1.83 -11.32 -20.51
CA ASP A 163 -0.60 -10.57 -20.80
C ASP A 163 -0.74 -9.09 -20.45
N TYR A 164 -1.92 -8.49 -20.65
CA TYR A 164 -2.18 -7.10 -20.24
C TYR A 164 -2.13 -6.93 -18.72
N ALA A 165 -2.66 -7.90 -17.98
CA ALA A 165 -2.65 -7.89 -16.52
C ALA A 165 -1.25 -8.17 -15.93
N LEU A 166 -0.41 -8.94 -16.64
CA LEU A 166 0.93 -9.38 -16.20
C LEU A 166 2.10 -8.54 -16.72
N PHE A 167 1.85 -7.39 -17.37
CA PHE A 167 2.89 -6.62 -18.07
C PHE A 167 3.66 -7.43 -19.13
N GLY A 168 2.97 -8.38 -19.77
CA GLY A 168 3.54 -9.30 -20.75
C GLY A 168 4.07 -8.58 -22.00
N SER A 169 5.17 -9.06 -22.55
CA SER A 169 5.82 -8.46 -23.73
C SER A 169 5.02 -8.63 -25.03
N ASN A 170 4.13 -9.63 -25.08
CA ASN A 170 3.30 -9.92 -26.24
C ASN A 170 1.92 -9.24 -26.17
N ASN A 171 1.73 -8.39 -25.16
CA ASN A 171 0.48 -7.67 -24.97
C ASN A 171 0.29 -6.57 -26.04
N GLN A 172 -0.88 -6.53 -26.66
CA GLN A 172 -1.29 -5.43 -27.55
C GLN A 172 -1.70 -4.17 -26.80
N GLY A 173 -1.91 -4.26 -25.48
CA GLY A 173 -2.36 -3.16 -24.65
C GLY A 173 -3.77 -2.70 -24.99
N MET A 174 -4.10 -1.51 -24.53
CA MET A 174 -5.28 -0.78 -24.97
C MET A 174 -4.89 0.65 -25.31
N THR A 175 -5.61 1.27 -26.23
CA THR A 175 -5.50 2.71 -26.50
C THR A 175 -6.78 3.36 -26.06
N ASP A 176 -6.64 4.35 -25.19
CA ASP A 176 -7.79 5.08 -24.64
C ASP A 176 -8.42 5.90 -25.77
N PRO A 177 -9.70 5.68 -26.12
CA PRO A 177 -10.30 6.27 -27.32
C PRO A 177 -10.53 7.78 -27.20
N VAL A 178 -10.45 8.34 -25.98
CA VAL A 178 -10.68 9.78 -25.74
C VAL A 178 -9.35 10.53 -25.69
N THR A 179 -8.36 9.99 -25.00
CA THR A 179 -7.06 10.65 -24.77
C THR A 179 -5.99 10.20 -25.76
N ASN A 180 -6.22 9.12 -26.50
CA ASN A 180 -5.26 8.45 -27.38
C ASN A 180 -3.99 7.98 -26.64
N LEU A 181 -4.03 7.89 -25.30
CA LEU A 181 -2.95 7.33 -24.50
C LEU A 181 -2.95 5.81 -24.64
N HIS A 182 -1.77 5.25 -24.90
CA HIS A 182 -1.59 3.80 -24.99
C HIS A 182 -1.13 3.24 -23.64
N TYR A 183 -1.86 2.24 -23.16
CA TYR A 183 -1.59 1.54 -21.91
C TYR A 183 -1.16 0.11 -22.25
N ASP A 184 0.13 -0.17 -22.04
CA ASP A 184 0.73 -1.49 -22.28
C ASP A 184 0.54 -2.45 -21.09
N ASN A 185 -0.10 -2.00 -20.00
CA ASN A 185 -0.42 -2.80 -18.83
C ASN A 185 -1.62 -2.24 -18.04
N MET A 186 -2.32 -3.12 -17.36
CA MET A 186 -3.55 -2.78 -16.64
C MET A 186 -3.32 -1.92 -15.39
N LEU A 187 -2.22 -2.10 -14.66
CA LEU A 187 -1.97 -1.33 -13.44
C LEU A 187 -1.89 0.17 -13.74
N TYR A 188 -1.22 0.55 -14.83
CA TYR A 188 -1.11 1.96 -15.23
C TYR A 188 -2.45 2.54 -15.65
N ALA A 189 -3.28 1.75 -16.34
CA ALA A 189 -4.65 2.14 -16.67
C ALA A 189 -5.51 2.36 -15.41
N GLN A 190 -5.40 1.48 -14.41
CA GLN A 190 -6.11 1.62 -13.13
C GLN A 190 -5.68 2.89 -12.38
N VAL A 191 -4.38 3.20 -12.35
CA VAL A 191 -3.85 4.40 -11.70
C VAL A 191 -4.32 5.68 -12.41
N ASP A 192 -4.27 5.71 -13.74
CA ASP A 192 -4.71 6.88 -14.50
C ASP A 192 -6.22 7.08 -14.50
N ALA A 193 -7.00 6.00 -14.35
CA ALA A 193 -8.43 6.10 -14.07
C ALA A 193 -8.70 6.83 -12.74
N VAL A 194 -7.93 6.54 -11.68
CA VAL A 194 -8.05 7.26 -10.40
C VAL A 194 -7.63 8.72 -10.55
N TYR A 195 -6.52 9.02 -11.24
CA TYR A 195 -6.15 10.41 -11.53
C TYR A 195 -7.27 11.16 -12.26
N THR A 196 -7.94 10.50 -13.20
CA THR A 196 -9.06 11.07 -13.94
C THR A 196 -10.25 11.35 -13.01
N ALA A 197 -10.60 10.40 -12.14
CA ALA A 197 -11.69 10.59 -11.17
C ALA A 197 -11.42 11.72 -10.18
N ILE A 198 -10.19 11.81 -9.67
CA ILE A 198 -9.75 12.90 -8.77
C ILE A 198 -9.83 14.26 -9.49
N LYS A 199 -9.41 14.30 -10.76
CA LYS A 199 -9.52 15.51 -11.60
C LYS A 199 -10.97 15.91 -11.85
N ALA A 200 -11.87 14.95 -12.08
CA ALA A 200 -13.30 15.20 -12.24
C ALA A 200 -13.94 15.78 -10.96
N MET A 201 -13.39 15.47 -9.78
CA MET A 201 -13.79 16.07 -8.50
C MET A 201 -13.07 17.41 -8.19
N GLY A 202 -12.40 18.00 -9.18
CA GLY A 202 -11.82 19.35 -9.08
C GLY A 202 -10.38 19.42 -8.57
N HIS A 203 -9.68 18.29 -8.46
CA HIS A 203 -8.31 18.26 -7.93
C HIS A 203 -7.31 17.74 -8.96
N SER A 204 -6.30 18.53 -9.33
CA SER A 204 -5.27 18.12 -10.31
C SER A 204 -3.86 18.00 -9.73
N ASN A 205 -3.68 18.36 -8.47
CA ASN A 205 -2.42 18.45 -7.74
C ASN A 205 -2.19 17.29 -6.76
N ILE A 206 -3.10 16.32 -6.69
CA ILE A 206 -2.98 15.16 -5.80
C ILE A 206 -2.18 14.08 -6.50
N GLU A 207 -1.09 13.62 -5.88
CA GLU A 207 -0.34 12.44 -6.31
C GLU A 207 -1.10 11.17 -5.90
N VAL A 208 -1.15 10.16 -6.79
CA VAL A 208 -1.68 8.84 -6.49
C VAL A 208 -0.52 7.86 -6.32
N LYS A 209 -0.54 7.09 -5.22
CA LYS A 209 0.43 6.01 -4.98
C LYS A 209 -0.29 4.69 -4.74
N VAL A 210 0.34 3.59 -5.16
CA VAL A 210 -0.22 2.25 -4.98
C VAL A 210 0.27 1.72 -3.63
N SER A 211 -0.62 1.69 -2.65
CA SER A 211 -0.33 1.16 -1.32
C SER A 211 -0.39 -0.35 -1.24
N GLU A 212 -1.03 -1.00 -2.21
CA GLU A 212 -1.03 -2.44 -2.37
C GLU A 212 -1.28 -2.84 -3.82
N THR A 213 -0.49 -3.81 -4.28
CA THR A 213 -0.75 -4.56 -5.50
C THR A 213 -0.01 -5.88 -5.44
N GLY A 214 -0.53 -6.92 -6.07
CA GLY A 214 0.10 -8.24 -6.04
C GLY A 214 -0.68 -9.25 -6.85
N TRP A 215 -0.16 -10.47 -6.87
CA TRP A 215 -0.78 -11.59 -7.57
C TRP A 215 -0.57 -12.87 -6.75
N PRO A 216 -1.64 -13.62 -6.42
CA PRO A 216 -1.54 -14.79 -5.57
C PRO A 216 -0.89 -15.96 -6.31
N SER A 217 -0.02 -16.70 -5.61
CA SER A 217 0.65 -17.89 -6.14
C SER A 217 -0.22 -19.15 -6.11
N LYS A 218 -1.35 -19.11 -5.42
CA LYS A 218 -2.31 -20.21 -5.33
C LYS A 218 -3.67 -19.64 -4.95
N GLY A 219 -4.75 -20.16 -5.51
CA GLY A 219 -6.11 -19.79 -5.16
C GLY A 219 -7.04 -21.01 -5.15
N ASP A 220 -8.32 -20.75 -4.90
CA ASP A 220 -9.39 -21.75 -5.03
C ASP A 220 -9.64 -22.07 -6.52
N ALA A 221 -10.50 -23.05 -6.80
CA ALA A 221 -10.74 -23.53 -8.16
C ALA A 221 -11.31 -22.46 -9.11
N ASP A 222 -12.02 -21.46 -8.57
CA ASP A 222 -12.57 -20.31 -9.29
C ASP A 222 -11.60 -19.12 -9.39
N GLU A 223 -10.40 -19.22 -8.81
CA GLU A 223 -9.40 -18.16 -8.80
C GLU A 223 -8.42 -18.29 -9.96
N VAL A 224 -8.97 -18.32 -11.17
CA VAL A 224 -8.22 -18.52 -12.41
C VAL A 224 -7.06 -17.52 -12.49
N GLY A 225 -5.87 -18.05 -12.83
CA GLY A 225 -4.65 -17.28 -12.93
C GLY A 225 -3.81 -17.23 -11.65
N ALA A 226 -4.32 -17.66 -10.49
CA ALA A 226 -3.55 -17.74 -9.24
C ALA A 226 -2.53 -18.90 -9.28
N THR A 227 -1.33 -18.64 -9.79
CA THR A 227 -0.24 -19.62 -9.95
C THR A 227 1.10 -19.00 -9.59
N PRO A 228 2.11 -19.79 -9.16
CA PRO A 228 3.43 -19.24 -8.86
C PRO A 228 4.09 -18.60 -10.09
N GLN A 229 3.81 -19.12 -11.30
CA GLN A 229 4.32 -18.59 -12.56
C GLN A 229 3.76 -17.19 -12.83
N ASN A 230 2.44 -17.01 -12.75
CA ASN A 230 1.82 -15.70 -12.97
C ASN A 230 2.20 -14.70 -11.87
N ALA A 231 2.29 -15.16 -10.62
CA ALA A 231 2.76 -14.32 -9.52
C ALA A 231 4.20 -13.83 -9.72
N GLY A 232 5.09 -14.72 -10.16
CA GLY A 232 6.46 -14.38 -10.54
C GLY A 232 6.53 -13.40 -11.72
N LEU A 233 5.70 -13.60 -12.75
CA LEU A 233 5.61 -12.68 -13.88
C LEU A 233 5.12 -11.29 -13.47
N TYR A 234 4.01 -11.21 -12.73
CA TYR A 234 3.42 -9.94 -12.29
C TYR A 234 4.42 -9.14 -11.43
N ASN A 235 4.89 -9.72 -10.32
CA ASN A 235 5.75 -9.03 -9.37
C ASN A 235 7.15 -8.78 -9.96
N GLY A 236 7.68 -9.71 -10.76
CA GLY A 236 8.98 -9.54 -11.43
C GLY A 236 8.96 -8.47 -12.52
N ASN A 237 7.90 -8.38 -13.32
CA ASN A 237 7.77 -7.32 -14.31
C ASN A 237 7.49 -5.96 -13.66
N LEU A 238 6.64 -5.90 -12.64
CA LEU A 238 6.43 -4.68 -11.85
C LEU A 238 7.74 -4.18 -11.24
N PHE A 239 8.55 -5.07 -10.68
CA PHE A 239 9.87 -4.73 -10.15
C PHE A 239 10.78 -4.08 -11.20
N LYS A 240 10.84 -4.63 -12.41
CA LYS A 240 11.59 -4.04 -13.54
C LYS A 240 11.07 -2.64 -13.91
N ARG A 241 9.75 -2.45 -13.95
CA ARG A 241 9.10 -1.16 -14.27
C ARG A 241 9.43 -0.10 -13.22
N VAL A 242 9.42 -0.47 -11.94
CA VAL A 242 9.80 0.41 -10.82
C VAL A 242 11.29 0.76 -10.88
N GLN A 243 12.17 -0.20 -11.17
CA GLN A 243 13.61 0.06 -11.34
C GLN A 243 13.89 1.00 -12.51
N ALA A 244 13.16 0.85 -13.62
CA ALA A 244 13.22 1.75 -14.76
C ALA A 244 12.61 3.14 -14.50
N ARG A 245 12.10 3.39 -13.28
CA ARG A 245 11.46 4.64 -12.87
C ARG A 245 10.34 5.09 -13.81
N GLN A 246 9.62 4.13 -14.38
CA GLN A 246 8.53 4.44 -15.32
C GLN A 246 7.34 5.07 -14.58
N GLY A 247 6.76 6.10 -15.20
CA GLY A 247 5.45 6.62 -14.85
C GLY A 247 4.35 6.01 -15.72
N THR A 248 3.10 6.38 -15.43
CA THR A 248 1.95 5.99 -16.25
C THR A 248 1.87 6.85 -17.53
N PRO A 249 1.10 6.44 -18.55
CA PRO A 249 0.90 7.26 -19.76
C PRO A 249 0.40 8.69 -19.50
N ALA A 250 -0.50 8.90 -18.52
CA ALA A 250 -0.97 10.25 -18.17
C ALA A 250 -0.01 11.02 -17.24
N LYS A 251 0.92 10.33 -16.55
CA LYS A 251 1.92 10.91 -15.64
C LYS A 251 3.34 10.36 -15.89
N PRO A 252 3.90 10.52 -17.11
CA PRO A 252 5.14 9.85 -17.49
C PRO A 252 6.38 10.38 -16.73
N SER A 253 6.30 11.59 -16.19
CA SER A 253 7.38 12.22 -15.42
C SER A 253 7.37 11.87 -13.92
N VAL A 254 6.33 11.18 -13.44
CA VAL A 254 6.20 10.78 -12.03
C VAL A 254 6.36 9.26 -11.97
N PRO A 255 7.51 8.75 -11.48
CA PRO A 255 7.71 7.31 -11.36
C PRO A 255 6.63 6.68 -10.47
N ILE A 256 6.18 5.48 -10.86
CA ILE A 256 5.22 4.73 -10.06
C ILE A 256 5.82 4.40 -8.68
N ASP A 257 5.11 4.75 -7.60
CA ASP A 257 5.45 4.40 -6.22
C ASP A 257 4.46 3.34 -5.73
N VAL A 258 4.94 2.11 -5.54
CA VAL A 258 4.13 0.93 -5.26
C VAL A 258 4.62 0.17 -4.04
N HIS A 259 3.69 -0.42 -3.29
CA HIS A 259 3.96 -1.46 -2.30
C HIS A 259 3.38 -2.79 -2.78
N VAL A 260 4.22 -3.82 -2.83
CA VAL A 260 3.82 -5.16 -3.23
C VAL A 260 3.21 -5.89 -2.04
N PHE A 261 2.00 -6.42 -2.25
CA PHE A 261 1.28 -7.29 -1.33
C PHE A 261 1.59 -8.76 -1.67
N ALA A 262 2.28 -9.52 -0.81
CA ALA A 262 2.87 -9.13 0.47
C ALA A 262 4.22 -9.82 0.72
N LEU A 263 4.90 -9.49 1.81
CA LEU A 263 6.20 -10.09 2.15
C LEU A 263 6.11 -11.61 2.33
N PHE A 264 5.14 -12.09 3.10
CA PHE A 264 4.97 -13.50 3.43
C PHE A 264 3.59 -14.03 3.08
N ASN A 265 3.48 -15.35 2.91
CA ASN A 265 2.20 -16.03 2.93
C ASN A 265 1.61 -15.97 4.35
N GLU A 266 0.37 -15.49 4.47
CA GLU A 266 -0.30 -15.23 5.74
C GLU A 266 -1.34 -16.33 6.04
N ASN A 267 -0.92 -17.40 6.71
CA ASN A 267 -1.71 -18.65 6.84
C ASN A 267 -3.01 -18.52 7.66
N MET A 268 -3.21 -17.44 8.41
CA MET A 268 -4.42 -17.20 9.20
C MET A 268 -5.40 -16.24 8.52
N LYS A 269 -5.12 -15.76 7.30
CA LYS A 269 -6.07 -14.90 6.59
C LYS A 269 -7.36 -15.66 6.26
N PRO A 270 -8.53 -15.09 6.60
CA PRO A 270 -9.83 -15.66 6.24
C PRO A 270 -10.10 -15.47 4.74
N GLY A 271 -11.18 -16.09 4.25
CA GLY A 271 -11.61 -15.95 2.86
C GLY A 271 -10.96 -16.96 1.91
N PRO A 272 -10.93 -16.66 0.59
CA PRO A 272 -10.44 -17.56 -0.44
C PRO A 272 -9.00 -18.02 -0.22
N ALA A 273 -8.59 -19.11 -0.87
CA ALA A 273 -7.20 -19.57 -0.79
C ALA A 273 -6.19 -18.53 -1.28
N SER A 274 -6.53 -17.65 -2.22
CA SER A 274 -5.66 -16.56 -2.65
C SER A 274 -5.13 -15.72 -1.49
N GLU A 275 -5.97 -15.40 -0.51
CA GLU A 275 -5.64 -14.50 0.59
C GLU A 275 -4.45 -15.00 1.42
N ARG A 276 -4.23 -16.32 1.46
CA ARG A 276 -3.11 -16.95 2.19
C ARG A 276 -1.85 -17.13 1.35
N ASN A 277 -1.86 -16.72 0.07
CA ASN A 277 -0.84 -17.08 -0.93
C ASN A 277 -0.30 -15.89 -1.76
N TYR A 278 -0.40 -14.65 -1.25
CA TYR A 278 0.17 -13.45 -1.88
C TYR A 278 1.66 -13.22 -1.59
N GLY A 279 2.26 -14.01 -0.69
CA GLY A 279 3.62 -13.84 -0.24
C GLY A 279 4.66 -13.93 -1.35
N LEU A 280 5.65 -13.04 -1.30
CA LEU A 280 6.90 -13.18 -2.04
C LEU A 280 7.76 -14.31 -1.45
N PHE A 281 7.66 -14.52 -0.13
CA PHE A 281 8.41 -15.53 0.62
C PHE A 281 7.48 -16.45 1.41
N TYR A 282 7.93 -17.68 1.61
CA TYR A 282 7.42 -18.53 2.68
C TYR A 282 7.92 -18.00 4.03
N PRO A 283 7.27 -18.38 5.15
CA PRO A 283 7.69 -17.92 6.47
C PRO A 283 9.10 -18.37 6.90
N ASP A 284 9.66 -19.40 6.27
CA ASP A 284 11.07 -19.81 6.46
C ASP A 284 12.08 -18.91 5.70
N GLY A 285 11.59 -17.90 4.97
CA GLY A 285 12.38 -16.96 4.18
C GLY A 285 12.81 -17.48 2.81
N SER A 286 12.38 -18.69 2.41
CA SER A 286 12.56 -19.16 1.04
C SER A 286 11.60 -18.43 0.07
N PRO A 287 12.03 -18.09 -1.15
CA PRO A 287 11.17 -17.41 -2.11
C PRO A 287 10.08 -18.36 -2.63
N VAL A 288 8.84 -17.87 -2.72
CA VAL A 288 7.73 -18.64 -3.34
C VAL A 288 7.92 -18.75 -4.85
N TYR A 289 8.46 -17.68 -5.45
CA TYR A 289 8.79 -17.57 -6.86
C TYR A 289 9.91 -16.54 -7.05
N ASN A 290 10.62 -16.60 -8.17
CA ASN A 290 11.74 -15.68 -8.44
C ASN A 290 11.23 -14.39 -9.10
N ILE A 291 11.47 -13.24 -8.45
CA ILE A 291 11.16 -11.91 -9.01
C ILE A 291 12.41 -11.11 -9.44
N GLY A 292 13.60 -11.72 -9.38
CA GLY A 292 14.86 -11.11 -9.79
C GLY A 292 15.57 -10.29 -8.70
N PHE A 293 15.35 -10.59 -7.41
CA PHE A 293 16.18 -10.02 -6.35
C PHE A 293 17.62 -10.57 -6.43
N HIS A 294 18.61 -9.69 -6.27
CA HIS A 294 20.04 -10.05 -6.36
C HIS A 294 20.69 -10.35 -4.99
N GLY A 295 19.90 -10.66 -3.95
CA GLY A 295 20.39 -10.96 -2.59
C GLY A 295 20.56 -12.46 -2.31
N ALA A 296 21.45 -12.82 -1.39
CA ALA A 296 21.59 -14.19 -0.91
C ALA A 296 20.33 -14.63 -0.14
N ASN A 297 19.65 -15.65 -0.64
CA ASN A 297 18.38 -16.16 -0.11
C ASN A 297 18.58 -17.02 1.15
N TYR A 298 18.93 -16.41 2.29
CA TYR A 298 18.90 -17.10 3.59
C TYR A 298 18.59 -16.11 4.71
N LEU A 299 17.63 -16.45 5.59
CA LEU A 299 17.48 -15.77 6.87
C LEU A 299 18.78 -15.95 7.67
N PRO A 300 19.37 -14.90 8.26
CA PRO A 300 20.49 -15.07 9.18
C PRO A 300 20.10 -15.95 10.38
N GLU A 301 20.98 -16.86 10.78
CA GLU A 301 20.84 -17.59 12.07
C GLU A 301 20.87 -16.61 13.24
N ASP A 302 20.20 -16.97 14.35
CA ASP A 302 20.04 -16.12 15.53
C ASP A 302 21.41 -15.75 16.14
N THR A 303 21.87 -14.52 15.89
CA THR A 303 22.81 -13.86 16.79
C THR A 303 22.00 -13.01 17.76
N ASP A 304 21.97 -13.42 19.03
CA ASP A 304 21.49 -12.61 20.14
C ASP A 304 22.27 -11.29 20.18
N ILE A 305 21.76 -10.25 19.51
CA ILE A 305 22.28 -8.89 19.67
C ILE A 305 21.74 -8.39 21.00
N ALA A 306 22.52 -8.59 22.06
CA ALA A 306 22.32 -7.95 23.34
C ALA A 306 22.30 -6.42 23.13
N TYR A 307 21.12 -5.82 23.28
CA TYR A 307 20.99 -4.37 23.36
C TYR A 307 21.77 -3.88 24.59
N THR A 308 22.97 -3.36 24.38
CA THR A 308 23.69 -2.63 25.41
C THR A 308 22.96 -1.31 25.64
N SER A 309 22.51 -1.09 26.87
CA SER A 309 21.92 0.17 27.32
C SER A 309 22.99 1.27 27.30
N ALA A 310 23.04 2.03 26.20
CA ALA A 310 23.82 3.26 26.14
C ALA A 310 23.21 4.28 27.10
N SER A 311 23.88 4.45 28.23
CA SER A 311 23.62 5.48 29.23
C SER A 311 24.10 6.84 28.72
N GLY A 312 23.25 7.85 28.85
CA GLY A 312 23.64 9.26 28.92
C GLY A 312 24.16 9.91 27.65
N ILE A 313 23.26 10.41 26.79
CA ILE A 313 23.57 11.55 25.91
C ILE A 313 22.59 12.68 26.24
N ASN A 314 23.07 13.68 26.95
CA ASN A 314 22.40 14.98 27.05
C ASN A 314 22.48 15.66 25.69
N VAL A 315 21.40 15.61 24.91
CA VAL A 315 21.25 16.41 23.69
C VAL A 315 20.52 17.69 24.05
N SER A 316 21.22 18.81 23.98
CA SER A 316 20.61 20.15 23.99
C SER A 316 19.64 20.25 22.81
N LEU A 317 18.35 20.35 23.09
CA LEU A 317 17.31 20.55 22.07
C LEU A 317 17.51 21.92 21.42
N SER A 318 18.04 21.92 20.20
CA SER A 318 18.07 23.11 19.37
C SER A 318 16.67 23.43 18.83
N ILE A 319 16.40 24.73 18.73
CA ILE A 319 15.11 25.36 18.39
C ILE A 319 14.52 24.88 17.05
N LEU A 320 15.32 24.23 16.18
CA LEU A 320 14.85 23.60 14.93
C LEU A 320 13.99 22.35 15.17
N PHE A 321 14.29 21.52 16.16
CA PHE A 321 13.52 20.30 16.45
C PHE A 321 12.15 20.65 17.04
N LEU A 322 12.10 21.71 17.84
CA LEU A 322 10.86 22.27 18.36
C LEU A 322 10.04 22.94 17.25
N HIS A 323 10.66 23.59 16.26
CA HIS A 323 9.94 24.10 15.08
C HIS A 323 9.41 22.98 14.19
N PHE A 324 10.16 21.90 13.95
CA PHE A 324 9.67 20.74 13.19
C PHE A 324 8.53 20.03 13.94
N LEU A 325 8.68 19.81 15.25
CA LEU A 325 7.65 19.21 16.08
C LEU A 325 6.44 20.14 16.22
N ILE A 326 6.60 21.46 16.33
CA ILE A 326 5.48 22.42 16.35
C ILE A 326 4.83 22.51 14.96
N THR A 327 5.56 22.41 13.86
CA THR A 327 4.97 22.41 12.51
C THR A 327 4.25 21.10 12.24
N PHE A 328 4.81 19.98 12.69
CA PHE A 328 4.19 18.66 12.65
C PHE A 328 2.99 18.58 13.58
N VAL A 329 3.08 19.08 14.82
CA VAL A 329 2.00 19.10 15.82
C VAL A 329 0.93 20.14 15.48
N LYS A 330 1.27 21.29 14.89
CA LYS A 330 0.27 22.24 14.35
C LYS A 330 -0.38 21.70 13.09
N LYS A 331 0.38 21.02 12.22
CA LYS A 331 -0.18 20.24 11.11
C LYS A 331 -1.07 19.12 11.63
N VAL A 332 -0.70 18.43 12.72
CA VAL A 332 -1.49 17.39 13.41
C VAL A 332 -2.71 18.00 14.10
N LYS A 333 -2.63 19.21 14.64
CA LYS A 333 -3.78 19.92 15.22
C LYS A 333 -4.77 20.33 14.13
N LEU A 334 -4.27 20.73 12.96
CA LEU A 334 -5.06 20.89 11.73
C LEU A 334 -5.57 19.52 11.21
N PHE A 335 -4.76 18.45 11.30
CA PHE A 335 -5.09 17.05 10.94
C PHE A 335 -6.18 16.46 11.84
N VAL A 336 -6.24 16.93 13.07
CA VAL A 336 -7.18 16.57 14.13
C VAL A 336 -8.49 17.34 13.98
N GLU A 337 -8.46 18.59 13.52
CA GLU A 337 -9.67 19.33 13.13
C GLU A 337 -10.20 18.91 11.74
N LEU A 338 -9.37 18.28 10.89
CA LEU A 338 -9.70 17.75 9.55
C LEU A 338 -9.82 16.23 9.51
N LEU A 339 -10.06 15.56 10.64
CA LEU A 339 -10.18 14.11 10.68
C LEU A 339 -11.54 13.64 10.17
N TYR A 340 -11.77 13.94 8.89
CA TYR A 340 -12.69 13.27 8.00
C TYR A 340 -11.86 12.43 7.04
N ILE A 341 -11.91 11.12 7.31
CA ILE A 341 -12.03 10.05 6.32
C ILE A 341 -10.71 9.39 5.85
N VAL A 342 -10.90 8.12 5.51
CA VAL A 342 -9.99 7.00 5.27
C VAL A 342 -9.51 6.99 3.81
N SER A 343 -8.21 6.93 3.57
CA SER A 343 -7.64 6.96 2.21
C SER A 343 -7.11 5.59 1.81
N LEU A 344 -8.03 4.65 1.54
CA LEU A 344 -7.74 3.42 0.80
C LEU A 344 -8.94 3.05 -0.06
N CYS A 345 -8.93 3.51 -1.31
CA CYS A 345 -9.89 3.08 -2.33
C CYS A 345 -9.39 1.79 -2.99
N ARG A 346 -10.22 0.75 -2.99
CA ARG A 346 -9.99 -0.46 -3.77
C ARG A 346 -10.55 -0.22 -5.18
N VAL A 347 -9.71 -0.36 -6.21
CA VAL A 347 -10.14 -0.26 -7.61
C VAL A 347 -10.40 -1.67 -8.12
N PHE A 348 -11.66 -2.09 -8.06
CA PHE A 348 -12.15 -3.30 -8.69
C PHE A 348 -13.04 -2.96 -9.88
N HIS A 349 -12.99 -3.83 -10.89
CA HIS A 349 -13.73 -3.72 -12.15
C HIS A 349 -13.24 -2.61 -13.10
N CYS A 350 -12.29 -3.00 -13.96
CA CYS A 350 -12.35 -2.58 -15.35
C CYS A 350 -13.37 -3.51 -16.02
N SER A 351 -14.64 -3.11 -16.06
CA SER A 351 -15.58 -3.72 -17.00
C SER A 351 -15.19 -3.19 -18.38
N VAL A 352 -14.73 -4.08 -19.26
CA VAL A 352 -14.38 -3.78 -20.64
C VAL A 352 -15.65 -3.50 -21.44
#